data_AF-A0A4U1GL26-F1
#
_entry.id   AF-A0A4U1GL26-F1
#
_cell.length_a   1.000
_cell.length_b   1.000
_cell.length_c   1.000
_cell.angle_alpha   90.00
_cell.angle_beta   90.00
_cell.angle_gamma   90.00
#
_symmetry.space_group_name_H-M   'P 1'
#
loop_
_entity.id
_entity.type
_entity.pdbx_description
1 polymer ?
#
loop_
_entity_poly.entity_id
_entity_poly.type
_entity_poly.pdbx_seq_one_letter_code
_entity_poly.pdbx_strand_id
1 'polypeptide(L)'
;MKTDFIEIFQTIRAVLQPYATLGFNNRINSETTYDLWSDIEVTINGKKRNEVYFAAVMIHKGHVGLYYMPVYAEPEMKQIFDPALLKLLKGKSCFHIKKLDEALLAHIEDALAEGYRLYKEKGWV
;
A
#
# COMPACT_ATOMS: atom_id res chain seq x y z
N MET A 1 7.29 -2.17 -20.04
CA MET A 1 7.57 -2.78 -18.73
C MET A 1 8.77 -2.09 -18.10
N LYS A 2 8.61 -1.51 -16.92
CA LYS A 2 9.65 -0.81 -16.17
C LYS A 2 10.48 -1.80 -15.35
N THR A 3 11.79 -1.57 -15.29
CA THR A 3 12.74 -2.37 -14.48
C THR A 3 13.68 -1.52 -13.64
N ASP A 4 13.75 -0.22 -13.90
CA ASP A 4 14.46 0.73 -13.05
C ASP A 4 13.67 0.98 -11.75
N PHE A 5 14.33 0.91 -10.61
CA PHE A 5 13.65 1.02 -9.32
C PHE A 5 13.19 2.44 -9.00
N ILE A 6 13.84 3.47 -9.54
CA ILE A 6 13.39 4.86 -9.38
C ILE A 6 12.11 5.06 -10.18
N GLU A 7 12.06 4.61 -11.43
CA GLU A 7 10.84 4.68 -12.24
C GLU A 7 9.67 3.90 -11.65
N ILE A 8 9.92 2.68 -11.16
CA ILE A 8 8.89 1.87 -10.48
C ILE A 8 8.37 2.60 -9.24
N PHE A 9 9.27 3.14 -8.40
CA PHE A 9 8.91 3.89 -7.22
C PHE A 9 8.05 5.12 -7.55
N GLN A 10 8.49 5.97 -8.48
CA GLN A 10 7.75 7.18 -8.84
C GLN A 10 6.37 6.84 -9.44
N THR A 11 6.28 5.77 -10.24
CA THR A 11 5.01 5.30 -10.79
C THR A 11 4.03 4.89 -9.68
N ILE A 12 4.47 4.07 -8.72
CA ILE A 12 3.61 3.61 -7.62
C ILE A 12 3.31 4.76 -6.65
N ARG A 13 4.28 5.63 -6.35
CA ARG A 13 4.07 6.83 -5.53
C ARG A 13 2.97 7.71 -6.10
N ALA A 14 2.93 7.91 -7.41
CA ALA A 14 1.88 8.68 -8.07
C ALA A 14 0.48 8.08 -7.85
N VAL A 15 0.37 6.75 -7.78
CA VAL A 15 -0.90 6.07 -7.43
C VAL A 15 -1.29 6.28 -5.96
N LEU A 16 -0.32 6.37 -5.06
CA LEU A 16 -0.58 6.60 -3.63
C LEU A 16 -0.96 8.07 -3.32
N GLN A 17 -0.42 9.03 -4.07
CA GLN A 17 -0.58 10.46 -3.77
C GLN A 17 -2.04 10.95 -3.63
N PRO A 18 -3.00 10.55 -4.48
CA PRO A 18 -4.40 10.96 -4.34
C PRO A 18 -4.99 10.64 -2.97
N TYR A 19 -4.59 9.53 -2.34
CA TYR A 19 -5.10 9.11 -1.04
C TYR A 19 -4.72 10.08 0.10
N ALA A 20 -3.65 10.88 -0.06
CA ALA A 20 -3.34 11.94 0.91
C ALA A 20 -4.41 13.04 0.97
N THR A 21 -5.22 13.19 -0.09
CA THR A 21 -6.37 14.11 -0.10
C THR A 21 -7.66 13.45 0.40
N LEU A 22 -7.62 12.14 0.68
CA LEU A 22 -8.77 11.31 1.03
C LEU A 22 -8.76 10.87 2.50
N GLY A 23 -8.11 11.65 3.37
CA GLY A 23 -8.08 11.42 4.82
C GLY A 23 -6.79 10.79 5.35
N PHE A 24 -5.81 10.52 4.49
CA PHE A 24 -4.49 10.08 4.92
C PHE A 24 -3.48 11.23 4.92
N ASN A 25 -2.47 11.13 5.78
CA ASN A 25 -1.31 12.00 5.84
C ASN A 25 -0.05 11.21 5.46
N ASN A 26 0.85 11.84 4.71
CA ASN A 26 2.18 11.33 4.46
C ASN A 26 3.17 11.88 5.49
N ARG A 27 3.82 10.98 6.22
CA ARG A 27 4.83 11.33 7.24
C ARG A 27 6.23 11.33 6.65
N ILE A 28 6.45 10.44 5.67
CA ILE A 28 7.66 10.39 4.85
C ILE A 28 7.25 10.68 3.41
N ASN A 29 7.93 11.67 2.83
CA ASN A 29 7.77 12.07 1.44
C ASN A 29 9.14 12.41 0.86
N SER A 30 9.87 11.39 0.41
CA SER A 30 11.23 11.52 -0.10
C SER A 30 11.35 10.91 -1.50
N GLU A 31 12.55 10.98 -2.07
CA GLU A 31 12.88 10.35 -3.35
C GLU A 31 13.02 8.83 -3.27
N THR A 32 12.96 8.25 -2.07
CA THR A 32 13.13 6.81 -1.85
C THR A 32 12.03 6.18 -1.02
N THR A 33 11.14 6.97 -0.41
CA THR A 33 10.07 6.49 0.46
C THR A 33 8.87 7.43 0.44
N TYR A 34 7.68 6.87 0.34
CA TYR A 34 6.42 7.58 0.52
C TYR A 34 5.45 6.73 1.33
N ASP A 35 4.86 7.27 2.39
CA ASP A 35 3.92 6.55 3.25
C ASP A 35 2.58 7.27 3.41
N LEU A 36 1.58 6.54 3.90
CA LEU A 36 0.23 7.01 4.16
C LEU A 36 -0.27 6.44 5.48
N TRP A 37 -0.73 7.34 6.35
CA TRP A 37 -1.25 7.08 7.68
C TRP A 37 -2.56 7.81 7.88
N SER A 38 -3.49 7.21 8.63
CA SER A 38 -4.67 7.91 9.11
C SER A 38 -4.47 8.26 10.58
N ASP A 39 -4.68 9.51 10.95
CA ASP A 39 -4.51 10.02 12.33
C ASP A 39 -5.86 10.02 13.04
N ILE A 40 -6.28 8.82 13.49
CA ILE A 40 -7.57 8.59 14.13
C ILE A 40 -7.41 7.70 15.38
N GLU A 41 -8.15 8.01 16.45
CA GLU A 41 -8.21 7.15 17.62
C GLU A 41 -9.13 5.95 17.35
N VAL A 42 -8.55 4.75 17.29
CA VAL A 42 -9.27 3.50 17.07
C VAL A 42 -8.83 2.44 18.06
N THR A 43 -9.69 1.45 18.30
CA THR A 43 -9.33 0.25 19.05
C THR A 43 -9.25 -0.94 18.10
N ILE A 44 -8.05 -1.46 17.87
CA ILE A 44 -7.81 -2.62 17.01
C ILE A 44 -7.33 -3.78 17.89
N ASN A 45 -8.08 -4.88 17.90
CA ASN A 45 -7.82 -6.06 18.73
C ASN A 45 -7.62 -5.73 20.22
N GLY A 46 -8.49 -4.87 20.75
CA GLY A 46 -8.47 -4.44 22.16
C GLY A 46 -7.35 -3.45 22.52
N LYS A 47 -6.55 -3.00 21.54
CA LYS A 47 -5.49 -2.00 21.75
C LYS A 47 -5.89 -0.66 21.14
N LYS A 48 -5.90 0.39 21.96
CA LYS A 48 -6.02 1.76 21.49
C LYS A 48 -4.82 2.13 20.62
N ARG A 49 -5.09 2.80 19.51
CA ARG A 49 -4.09 3.42 18.63
C ARG A 49 -4.60 4.80 18.27
N ASN A 50 -3.69 5.75 18.13
CA ASN A 50 -4.00 7.11 17.70
C ASN A 50 -3.78 7.28 16.19
N GLU A 51 -3.41 6.20 15.51
CA GLU A 51 -3.06 6.17 14.11
C GLU A 51 -3.26 4.77 13.52
N VAL A 52 -3.55 4.73 12.23
CA VAL A 52 -3.65 3.51 11.43
C VAL A 52 -2.77 3.64 10.20
N TYR A 53 -1.83 2.72 10.05
CA TYR A 53 -0.97 2.64 8.87
C TYR A 53 -1.76 2.11 7.68
N PHE A 54 -1.70 2.75 6.50
CA PHE A 54 -2.40 2.28 5.31
C PHE A 54 -1.46 1.60 4.31
N ALA A 55 -0.53 2.36 3.73
CA ALA A 55 0.40 1.85 2.74
C ALA A 55 1.70 2.68 2.69
N ALA A 56 2.76 2.10 2.15
CA ALA A 56 3.95 2.84 1.73
C ALA A 56 4.63 2.18 0.53
N VAL A 57 5.39 2.97 -0.21
CA VAL A 57 6.30 2.50 -1.25
C VAL A 57 7.72 2.93 -0.90
N MET A 58 8.69 2.02 -1.04
CA MET A 58 10.09 2.25 -0.66
C MET A 58 11.07 1.57 -1.62
N ILE A 59 12.15 2.25 -1.98
CA ILE A 59 13.23 1.67 -2.78
C ILE A 59 14.18 0.88 -1.88
N HIS A 60 14.42 -0.39 -2.23
CA HIS A 60 15.43 -1.27 -1.61
C HIS A 60 16.50 -1.66 -2.64
N LYS A 61 17.64 -2.22 -2.17
CA LYS A 61 18.78 -2.60 -3.03
C LYS A 61 18.42 -3.54 -4.20
N GLY A 62 17.33 -4.29 -4.13
CA GLY A 62 16.98 -5.31 -5.13
C GLY A 62 15.50 -5.37 -5.53
N HIS A 63 14.68 -4.42 -5.09
CA HIS A 63 13.25 -4.31 -5.41
C HIS A 63 12.70 -2.97 -4.91
N VAL A 64 11.54 -2.59 -5.41
CA VAL A 64 10.67 -1.61 -4.75
C VAL A 64 9.70 -2.36 -3.85
N GLY A 65 9.66 -2.03 -2.57
CA GLY A 65 8.73 -2.59 -1.60
C GLY A 65 7.44 -1.80 -1.55
N LEU A 66 6.31 -2.45 -1.80
CA LEU A 66 4.98 -1.91 -1.48
C LEU A 66 4.49 -2.55 -0.18
N TYR A 67 4.46 -1.77 0.89
CA TYR A 67 3.91 -2.16 2.17
C TYR A 67 2.42 -1.81 2.16
N TYR A 68 1.57 -2.79 2.40
CA TYR A 68 0.14 -2.63 2.26
C TYR A 68 -0.59 -3.30 3.43
N MET A 69 -1.06 -2.47 4.35
CA MET A 69 -1.62 -2.91 5.63
C MET A 69 -2.98 -3.63 5.54
N PRO A 70 -3.89 -3.28 4.61
CA PRO A 70 -5.20 -3.94 4.54
C PRO A 70 -5.13 -5.47 4.38
N VAL A 71 -4.15 -6.01 3.62
CA VAL A 71 -3.90 -7.47 3.52
C VAL A 71 -3.59 -8.15 4.84
N TYR A 72 -2.96 -7.43 5.78
CA TYR A 72 -2.71 -7.96 7.11
C TYR A 72 -3.94 -7.86 8.00
N ALA A 73 -4.67 -6.75 7.91
CA ALA A 73 -5.84 -6.49 8.75
C ALA A 73 -6.98 -7.47 8.43
N GLU A 74 -7.17 -7.81 7.16
CA GLU A 74 -8.20 -8.74 6.68
C GLU A 74 -7.58 -9.77 5.74
N PRO A 75 -7.18 -10.95 6.25
CA PRO A 75 -6.56 -12.01 5.43
C PRO A 75 -7.41 -12.44 4.23
N GLU A 76 -8.74 -12.28 4.31
CA GLU A 76 -9.68 -12.56 3.21
C GLU A 76 -9.49 -11.64 2.01
N MET A 77 -8.94 -10.43 2.19
CA MET A 77 -8.59 -9.53 1.07
C MET A 77 -7.63 -10.17 0.07
N LYS A 78 -6.84 -11.15 0.51
CA LYS A 78 -5.96 -11.89 -0.40
C LYS A 78 -6.73 -12.61 -1.50
N GLN A 79 -8.00 -12.94 -1.30
CA GLN A 79 -8.84 -13.58 -2.32
C GLN A 79 -9.26 -12.63 -3.44
N ILE A 80 -9.23 -11.32 -3.16
CA ILE A 80 -9.60 -10.26 -4.10
C ILE A 80 -8.40 -9.90 -5.00
N PHE A 81 -7.19 -10.24 -4.57
CA PHE A 81 -5.98 -9.85 -5.27
C PHE A 81 -5.70 -10.75 -6.45
N ASP A 82 -5.29 -10.13 -7.56
CA ASP A 82 -4.85 -10.89 -8.71
C ASP A 82 -3.68 -11.83 -8.34
N PRO A 83 -3.68 -13.08 -8.81
CA PRO A 83 -2.60 -14.04 -8.54
C PRO A 83 -1.20 -13.52 -8.91
N ALA A 84 -1.08 -12.64 -9.92
CA ALA A 84 0.18 -12.02 -10.30
C ALA A 84 0.72 -11.11 -9.20
N LEU A 85 -0.13 -10.29 -8.57
CA LEU A 85 0.23 -9.44 -7.43
C LEU A 85 0.55 -10.29 -6.19
N LEU A 86 -0.26 -11.30 -5.88
CA LEU A 86 -0.04 -12.18 -4.72
C LEU A 86 1.29 -12.91 -4.74
N LYS A 87 1.78 -13.33 -5.92
CA LYS A 87 3.12 -13.97 -6.05
C LYS A 87 4.26 -13.08 -5.57
N LEU A 88 4.07 -11.77 -5.60
CA LEU A 88 5.04 -10.78 -5.14
C LEU A 88 5.01 -10.56 -3.63
N LEU A 89 3.97 -11.04 -2.93
CA LEU A 89 3.87 -10.94 -1.47
C LEU A 89 5.05 -11.68 -0.80
N LYS A 90 5.68 -11.00 0.15
CA LYS A 90 6.74 -11.49 1.03
C LYS A 90 6.39 -11.13 2.47
N GLY A 91 6.40 -12.14 3.33
CA GLY A 91 5.92 -12.01 4.69
C GLY A 91 4.42 -11.76 4.74
N LYS A 92 3.98 -10.78 5.53
CA LYS A 92 2.55 -10.58 5.83
C LYS A 92 1.88 -9.45 5.06
N SER A 93 2.62 -8.45 4.60
CA SER A 93 2.06 -7.22 4.01
C SER A 93 2.96 -6.52 2.99
N CYS A 94 4.14 -7.07 2.66
CA CYS A 94 5.10 -6.41 1.78
C CYS A 94 5.15 -7.11 0.41
N PHE A 95 4.98 -6.38 -0.68
CA PHE A 95 5.14 -6.88 -2.04
C PHE A 95 6.49 -6.44 -2.60
N HIS A 96 7.28 -7.39 -3.11
CA HIS A 96 8.58 -7.09 -3.71
C HIS A 96 8.44 -6.94 -5.24
N ILE A 97 8.46 -5.71 -5.71
CA ILE A 97 8.26 -5.37 -7.12
C ILE A 97 9.63 -5.13 -7.77
N LYS A 98 10.01 -6.04 -8.69
CA LYS A 98 11.26 -5.93 -9.45
C LYS A 98 11.05 -5.49 -10.90
N LYS A 99 9.83 -5.66 -11.39
CA LYS A 99 9.38 -5.28 -12.74
C LYS A 99 7.94 -4.80 -12.61
N LEU A 100 7.58 -3.77 -13.36
CA LEU A 100 6.24 -3.20 -13.36
C LEU A 100 5.76 -3.05 -14.81
N ASP A 101 4.74 -3.81 -15.19
CA ASP A 101 3.97 -3.60 -16.41
C ASP A 101 2.63 -2.94 -16.08
N GLU A 102 1.86 -2.62 -17.12
CA GLU A 102 0.57 -1.94 -16.99
C GLU A 102 -0.46 -2.81 -16.25
N ALA A 103 -0.43 -4.12 -16.48
CA ALA A 103 -1.32 -5.06 -15.80
C ALA A 103 -1.05 -5.11 -14.28
N LEU A 104 0.21 -5.24 -13.88
CA LEU A 104 0.57 -5.22 -12.46
C LEU A 104 0.26 -3.87 -11.80
N LEU A 105 0.44 -2.75 -12.52
CA LEU A 105 0.06 -1.43 -12.03
C LEU A 105 -1.45 -1.34 -11.77
N ALA A 106 -2.28 -1.79 -12.71
CA ALA A 106 -3.74 -1.83 -12.54
C ALA A 106 -4.15 -2.68 -11.33
N HIS A 107 -3.51 -3.84 -11.12
CA HIS A 107 -3.77 -4.65 -9.93
C HIS A 107 -3.38 -3.96 -8.61
N ILE A 108 -2.34 -3.11 -8.62
CA ILE A 108 -1.96 -2.29 -7.46
C ILE A 108 -3.01 -1.20 -7.21
N GLU A 109 -3.50 -0.55 -8.27
CA GLU A 109 -4.57 0.45 -8.19
C GLU A 109 -5.86 -0.14 -7.60
N ASP A 110 -6.30 -1.29 -8.11
CA ASP A 110 -7.48 -2.02 -7.62
C ASP A 110 -7.33 -2.41 -6.15
N ALA A 111 -6.15 -2.93 -5.78
CA ALA A 111 -5.85 -3.28 -4.41
C ALA A 111 -5.91 -2.06 -3.48
N LEU A 112 -5.35 -0.91 -3.88
CA LEU A 112 -5.40 0.31 -3.08
C LEU A 112 -6.84 0.84 -2.93
N ALA A 113 -7.63 0.80 -3.99
CA ALA A 113 -9.03 1.23 -3.97
C ALA A 113 -9.87 0.37 -3.01
N GLU A 114 -9.69 -0.94 -3.06
CA GLU A 114 -10.38 -1.88 -2.17
C GLU A 114 -9.93 -1.71 -0.70
N GLY A 115 -8.63 -1.49 -0.47
CA GLY A 115 -8.11 -1.17 0.85
C GLY A 115 -8.71 0.09 1.44
N TYR A 116 -8.86 1.13 0.61
CA TYR A 116 -9.48 2.38 1.02
C TYR A 116 -10.97 2.18 1.34
N ARG A 117 -11.71 1.40 0.54
CA ARG A 117 -13.10 1.02 0.83
C ARG A 117 -13.20 0.35 2.20
N LEU A 118 -12.33 -0.63 2.48
CA LEU A 118 -12.28 -1.31 3.77
C LEU A 118 -11.99 -0.35 4.93
N TYR A 119 -11.05 0.58 4.76
CA TYR A 119 -10.69 1.54 5.81
C TYR A 119 -11.86 2.48 6.11
N LYS A 120 -12.58 2.94 5.08
CA LYS A 120 -13.81 3.73 5.26
C LYS A 120 -14.89 2.95 6.01
N GLU A 121 -15.12 1.69 5.66
CA GLU A 121 -16.13 0.84 6.33
C GLU A 121 -15.82 0.61 7.80
N LYS A 122 -14.52 0.55 8.15
CA LYS A 122 -14.07 0.43 9.54
C LYS A 122 -14.01 1.77 10.28
N GLY A 123 -14.27 2.89 9.60
CA GLY A 123 -14.08 4.23 10.16
C GLY A 123 -12.62 4.50 10.53
N TRP A 124 -11.68 3.94 9.77
CA TRP A 124 -10.24 4.16 9.93
C TRP A 124 -9.71 5.30 9.06
N VAL A 125 -10.55 5.88 8.21
CA VAL A 125 -10.29 7.06 7.38
C VAL A 125 -11.63 7.72 7.02
#